data_AF-A0A8S9JPE1-F1
#
_entry.id   AF-A0A8S9JPE1-F1
#
_cell.length_a   1.000
_cell.length_b   1.000
_cell.length_c   1.000
_cell.angle_alpha   90.00
_cell.angle_beta   90.00
_cell.angle_gamma   90.00
#
_symmetry.space_group_name_H-M   'P 1'
#
loop_
_entity.id
_entity.type
_entity.pdbx_description
1 polymer ?
#
loop_
_entity_poly.entity_id
_entity_poly.type
_entity_poly.pdbx_seq_one_letter_code
_entity_poly.pdbx_strand_id
1 'polypeptide(L)'
;MALMRTRSQLKTSSLSPPPPPPSPIPRARGSRSAANDILTEIIERSIQVPDLTLPESHSGGESSCSRHLIPAEIDFRMLTSRREGSVDRLVQSAREFGAFRLSCHGISSEEMRSLVRESGRVFRVLEGRETGFRRSVVGNRDEIAWVRSWKERMEWAREYIGPERYRCFSEEMENVADKLDGIAMKLGKIMVENSRRQTDKRIQRGESVLRVYRYNHENVTEQSPPLPKETTEEMLQYTLSLHLPAKNCEFRVNSRKGPLSFHADPDTILVTFGRQLE
;
A
#
# COMPACT_ATOMS: atom_id res chain seq x y z
N MET A 1 5.41 -4.37 -5.40
CA MET A 1 5.06 -2.97 -5.06
C MET A 1 3.55 -2.86 -5.03
N ALA A 2 2.89 -2.19 -4.09
CA ALA A 2 1.41 -2.18 -4.07
C ALA A 2 0.87 -0.85 -3.48
N LEU A 3 0.25 0.01 -4.29
CA LEU A 3 -0.30 1.31 -3.82
C LEU A 3 -1.81 1.27 -3.65
N MET A 4 -2.31 1.65 -2.47
CA MET A 4 -3.73 1.66 -2.09
C MET A 4 -4.47 2.96 -2.52
N ARG A 5 -5.61 2.88 -3.23
CA ARG A 5 -6.53 4.01 -3.50
C ARG A 5 -8.01 3.67 -3.29
N THR A 6 -8.80 4.62 -2.80
CA THR A 6 -10.26 4.52 -2.62
C THR A 6 -10.94 5.72 -3.30
N ARG A 7 -11.96 5.48 -4.14
CA ARG A 7 -12.77 6.52 -4.80
C ARG A 7 -14.13 6.66 -4.11
N SER A 8 -14.49 7.88 -3.70
CA SER A 8 -15.85 8.25 -3.30
C SER A 8 -16.61 8.81 -4.51
N GLN A 9 -17.80 8.28 -4.78
CA GLN A 9 -18.71 8.78 -5.81
C GLN A 9 -19.51 9.95 -5.22
N LEU A 10 -19.27 11.18 -5.67
CA LEU A 10 -20.13 12.33 -5.35
C LEU A 10 -21.36 12.30 -6.27
N LYS A 11 -22.51 11.94 -5.71
CA LYS A 11 -23.82 12.14 -6.36
C LYS A 11 -24.16 13.63 -6.28
N THR A 12 -24.04 14.35 -7.40
CA THR A 12 -24.60 15.70 -7.53
C THR A 12 -26.02 15.61 -8.07
N SER A 13 -27.01 15.70 -7.18
CA SER A 13 -28.40 15.95 -7.56
C SER A 13 -28.52 17.41 -8.00
N SER A 14 -28.68 17.64 -9.30
CA SER A 14 -28.79 18.96 -9.93
C SER A 14 -30.21 19.50 -9.89
N LEU A 15 -30.45 20.65 -9.24
CA LEU A 15 -31.62 21.51 -9.47
C LEU A 15 -31.30 22.96 -9.05
N SER A 16 -30.37 23.60 -9.75
CA SER A 16 -30.25 25.07 -9.79
C SER A 16 -29.44 25.49 -11.03
N PRO A 17 -29.89 26.46 -11.85
CA PRO A 17 -29.12 26.93 -13.00
C PRO A 17 -27.84 27.65 -12.56
N PRO A 18 -26.73 27.51 -13.32
CA PRO A 18 -25.46 28.14 -12.98
C PRO A 18 -25.55 29.68 -13.08
N PRO A 19 -24.89 30.43 -12.19
CA PRO A 19 -24.86 31.88 -12.27
C PRO A 19 -24.13 32.34 -13.55
N PRO A 20 -24.50 33.51 -14.10
CA PRO A 20 -23.85 34.05 -15.28
C PRO A 20 -22.35 34.32 -15.02
N PRO A 21 -21.49 34.19 -16.04
CA PRO A 21 -20.05 34.38 -15.89
C PRO A 21 -19.73 35.82 -15.48
N PRO A 22 -18.69 36.03 -14.63
CA PRO A 22 -18.29 37.36 -14.21
C PRO A 22 -17.79 38.18 -15.40
N SER A 23 -18.05 39.49 -15.36
CA SER A 23 -17.63 40.45 -16.37
C SER A 23 -16.10 40.45 -16.59
N PRO A 24 -15.60 40.63 -17.82
CA PRO A 24 -14.15 40.67 -18.07
C PRO A 24 -13.46 41.82 -17.32
N ILE A 25 -12.41 41.49 -16.58
CA ILE A 25 -11.55 42.48 -15.91
C ILE A 25 -10.81 43.29 -17.01
N PRO A 26 -10.81 44.63 -16.97
CA PRO A 26 -10.07 45.44 -17.92
C PRO A 26 -8.58 45.09 -17.89
N ARG A 27 -8.01 44.66 -19.03
CA ARG A 27 -6.56 44.43 -19.15
C ARG A 27 -5.87 45.79 -19.13
N ALA A 28 -5.23 46.14 -18.01
CA ALA A 28 -4.37 47.31 -17.94
C ALA A 28 -3.17 47.11 -18.88
N ARG A 29 -3.22 47.74 -20.05
CA ARG A 29 -2.10 47.84 -21.00
C ARG A 29 -1.19 48.98 -20.53
N GLY A 30 -0.49 48.76 -19.41
CA GLY A 30 0.51 49.67 -18.85
C GLY A 30 1.85 48.95 -18.73
N SER A 31 2.96 49.68 -18.93
CA SER A 31 4.35 49.21 -19.02
C SER A 31 4.95 48.55 -17.76
N ARG A 32 4.10 47.98 -16.90
CA ARG A 32 4.47 47.20 -15.71
C ARG A 32 3.70 45.87 -15.67
N SER A 33 3.48 45.27 -16.84
CA SER A 33 3.02 43.88 -16.89
C SER A 33 4.11 43.00 -16.27
N ALA A 34 3.73 42.13 -15.33
CA ALA A 34 4.62 41.13 -14.74
C ALA A 34 5.10 40.06 -15.74
N ALA A 35 4.62 40.13 -17.00
CA ALA A 35 5.15 39.40 -18.14
C ALA A 35 6.45 40.09 -18.61
N ASN A 36 7.56 39.77 -17.95
CA ASN A 36 8.89 40.10 -18.44
C ASN A 36 9.21 39.16 -19.63
N ASP A 37 9.58 39.72 -20.77
CA ASP A 37 9.93 38.95 -21.98
C ASP A 37 11.01 37.89 -21.70
N ILE A 38 11.90 38.17 -20.75
CA ILE A 38 12.93 37.24 -20.28
C ILE A 38 12.32 36.01 -19.61
N LEU A 39 11.30 36.19 -18.76
CA LEU A 39 10.60 35.06 -18.14
C LEU A 39 9.80 34.28 -19.17
N THR A 40 9.21 34.97 -20.15
CA THR A 40 8.50 34.33 -21.26
C THR A 40 9.45 33.47 -22.10
N GLU A 41 10.61 33.99 -22.47
CA GLU A 41 11.64 33.26 -23.23
C GLU A 41 12.20 32.08 -22.44
N ILE A 42 12.44 32.23 -21.14
CA ILE A 42 12.87 31.13 -20.27
C ILE A 42 11.79 30.07 -20.18
N ILE A 43 10.52 30.44 -20.01
CA ILE A 43 9.41 29.48 -19.97
C ILE A 43 9.31 28.76 -21.32
N GLU A 44 9.31 29.48 -22.44
CA GLU A 44 9.28 28.90 -23.79
C GLU A 44 10.45 27.94 -24.03
N ARG A 45 11.66 28.28 -23.58
CA ARG A 45 12.84 27.42 -23.69
C ARG A 45 12.83 26.25 -22.71
N SER A 46 12.10 26.35 -21.60
CA SER A 46 12.01 25.34 -20.53
C SER A 46 10.78 24.43 -20.64
N ILE A 47 9.83 24.72 -21.55
CA ILE A 47 8.68 23.86 -21.88
C ILE A 47 9.16 22.67 -22.73
N GLN A 48 10.06 21.86 -22.18
CA GLN A 48 9.95 20.41 -22.38
C GLN A 48 9.08 19.92 -21.23
N VAL A 49 7.77 20.13 -21.35
CA VAL A 49 6.82 19.44 -20.46
C VAL A 49 6.99 17.96 -20.81
N PRO A 50 7.55 17.14 -19.90
CA PRO A 50 7.56 15.71 -20.15
C PRO A 50 6.11 15.28 -20.34
N ASP A 51 5.86 14.44 -21.34
CA ASP A 51 4.53 13.89 -21.57
C ASP A 51 4.15 13.00 -20.39
N LEU A 52 3.55 13.63 -19.37
CA LEU A 52 3.07 12.96 -18.17
C LEU A 52 1.72 12.36 -18.51
N THR A 53 1.77 11.23 -19.20
CA THR A 53 0.61 10.34 -19.27
C THR A 53 0.27 9.93 -17.84
N LEU A 54 -0.86 10.44 -17.33
CA LEU A 54 -1.47 9.88 -16.14
C LEU A 54 -1.65 8.38 -16.40
N PRO A 55 -1.27 7.48 -15.47
CA PRO A 55 -1.60 6.07 -15.60
C PRO A 55 -3.11 6.00 -15.81
N GLU A 56 -3.53 5.46 -16.96
CA GLU A 56 -4.93 5.36 -17.31
C GLU A 56 -5.70 4.83 -16.11
N SER A 57 -6.63 5.63 -15.59
CA SER A 57 -7.61 5.08 -14.67
C SER A 57 -8.48 4.16 -15.50
N HIS A 58 -8.20 2.85 -15.46
CA HIS A 58 -8.99 1.81 -16.09
C HIS A 58 -10.37 1.77 -15.39
N SER A 59 -11.18 2.75 -15.73
CA SER A 59 -12.61 2.76 -15.48
C SER A 59 -13.17 1.91 -16.60
N GLY A 60 -13.82 0.79 -16.26
CA GLY A 60 -14.31 -0.21 -17.21
C GLY A 60 -14.93 0.43 -18.45
N GLY A 61 -14.26 0.24 -19.58
CA GLY A 61 -14.69 0.64 -20.91
C GLY A 61 -14.21 -0.44 -21.86
N GLU A 62 -15.16 -1.20 -22.38
CA GLU A 62 -14.94 -2.36 -23.23
C GLU A 62 -14.29 -1.94 -24.55
N SER A 63 -13.03 -2.33 -24.77
CA SER A 63 -12.51 -2.58 -26.12
C SER A 63 -11.15 -3.29 -26.10
N SER A 64 -11.15 -4.51 -26.65
CA SER A 64 -10.02 -5.29 -27.17
C SER A 64 -8.91 -5.77 -26.20
N CYS A 65 -8.96 -7.07 -25.89
CA CYS A 65 -7.81 -7.97 -25.70
C CYS A 65 -6.71 -7.62 -24.67
N SER A 66 -7.03 -6.90 -23.59
CA SER A 66 -6.20 -6.90 -22.38
C SER A 66 -6.49 -8.19 -21.59
N ARG A 67 -5.68 -9.24 -21.80
CA ARG A 67 -5.68 -10.42 -20.93
C ARG A 67 -5.53 -9.92 -19.49
N HIS A 68 -6.52 -10.17 -18.64
CA HIS A 68 -6.56 -9.79 -17.22
C HIS A 68 -5.18 -9.82 -16.58
N LEU A 69 -4.53 -8.66 -16.44
CA LEU A 69 -3.17 -8.54 -15.91
C LEU A 69 -3.13 -8.74 -14.38
N ILE A 70 -4.15 -9.32 -13.75
CA ILE A 70 -4.33 -9.35 -12.29
C ILE A 70 -3.57 -10.55 -11.70
N PRO A 71 -2.92 -10.42 -10.52
CA PRO A 71 -2.21 -11.54 -9.91
C PRO A 71 -3.20 -12.63 -9.48
N ALA A 72 -2.79 -13.88 -9.60
CA ALA A 72 -3.65 -15.02 -9.32
C ALA A 72 -4.15 -14.98 -7.87
N GLU A 73 -5.43 -15.31 -7.66
CA GLU A 73 -5.99 -15.56 -6.35
C GLU A 73 -5.96 -17.04 -6.02
N ILE A 74 -5.43 -17.37 -4.84
CA ILE A 74 -5.09 -18.72 -4.44
C ILE A 74 -5.63 -18.96 -3.03
N ASP A 75 -6.38 -20.02 -2.85
CA ASP A 75 -6.86 -20.46 -1.55
C ASP A 75 -5.69 -21.06 -0.75
N PHE A 76 -5.44 -20.49 0.44
CA PHE A 76 -4.35 -20.92 1.32
C PHE A 76 -4.50 -22.36 1.81
N ARG A 77 -5.72 -22.85 2.01
CA ARG A 77 -6.01 -24.24 2.42
C ARG A 77 -5.68 -25.21 1.30
N MET A 78 -6.00 -24.85 0.06
CA MET A 78 -5.63 -25.66 -1.11
C MET A 78 -4.11 -25.69 -1.31
N LEU A 79 -3.45 -24.56 -1.11
CA LEU A 79 -2.01 -24.44 -1.23
C LEU A 79 -1.26 -25.25 -0.15
N THR A 80 -1.75 -25.21 1.09
CA THR A 80 -1.17 -25.98 2.21
C THR A 80 -1.42 -27.48 2.08
N SER A 81 -2.56 -27.89 1.53
CA SER A 81 -2.88 -29.29 1.22
C SER A 81 -2.25 -29.82 -0.07
N ARG A 82 -1.43 -29.01 -0.76
CA ARG A 82 -0.73 -29.38 -2.01
C ARG A 82 -1.69 -29.91 -3.09
N ARG A 83 -2.89 -29.32 -3.18
CA ARG A 83 -3.83 -29.68 -4.25
C ARG A 83 -3.27 -29.34 -5.63
N GLU A 84 -3.58 -30.19 -6.59
CA GLU A 84 -3.07 -30.12 -7.96
C GLU A 84 -3.29 -28.74 -8.59
N GLY A 85 -2.24 -28.18 -9.21
CA GLY A 85 -2.25 -26.87 -9.85
C GLY A 85 -2.20 -25.65 -8.92
N SER A 86 -2.40 -25.78 -7.61
CA SER A 86 -2.36 -24.63 -6.68
C SER A 86 -0.95 -24.01 -6.56
N VAL A 87 0.06 -24.87 -6.49
CA VAL A 87 1.47 -24.48 -6.41
C VAL A 87 1.95 -23.91 -7.75
N ASP A 88 1.56 -24.53 -8.87
CA ASP A 88 1.93 -24.04 -10.21
C ASP A 88 1.37 -22.65 -10.47
N ARG A 89 0.11 -22.39 -10.07
CA ARG A 89 -0.50 -21.06 -10.17
C ARG A 89 0.24 -20.02 -9.32
N LEU A 90 0.69 -20.41 -8.13
CA LEU A 90 1.50 -19.55 -7.26
C LEU A 90 2.85 -19.23 -7.89
N VAL A 91 3.59 -20.24 -8.38
CA VAL A 91 4.89 -20.05 -9.02
C VAL A 91 4.76 -19.21 -10.29
N GLN A 92 3.72 -19.46 -11.09
CA GLN A 92 3.47 -18.71 -12.30
C GLN A 92 3.12 -17.24 -12.01
N SER A 93 2.22 -16.97 -11.05
CA SER A 93 1.86 -15.60 -10.68
C SER A 93 3.04 -14.85 -10.08
N ALA A 94 3.84 -15.52 -9.24
CA ALA A 94 5.08 -14.97 -8.70
C ALA A 94 6.06 -14.57 -9.81
N ARG A 95 6.26 -15.45 -10.80
CA ARG A 95 7.17 -15.20 -11.94
C ARG A 95 6.67 -14.09 -12.87
N GLU A 96 5.37 -14.04 -13.12
CA GLU A 96 4.79 -13.06 -14.06
C GLU A 96 4.65 -11.66 -13.45
N PHE A 97 4.20 -11.59 -12.19
CA PHE A 97 3.79 -10.33 -11.57
C PHE A 97 4.63 -9.94 -10.36
N GLY A 98 5.46 -10.84 -9.82
CA GLY A 98 6.12 -10.63 -8.53
C GLY A 98 5.13 -10.57 -7.36
N ALA A 99 3.90 -11.04 -7.57
CA ALA A 99 2.81 -10.95 -6.60
C ALA A 99 1.75 -12.04 -6.82
N PHE A 100 0.96 -12.32 -5.79
CA PHE A 100 -0.25 -13.13 -5.85
C PHE A 100 -1.19 -12.75 -4.69
N ARG A 101 -2.45 -13.12 -4.81
CA ARG A 101 -3.48 -12.87 -3.80
C ARG A 101 -3.82 -14.17 -3.09
N LEU A 102 -3.96 -14.11 -1.77
CA LEU A 102 -4.20 -15.25 -0.92
C LEU A 102 -5.54 -15.10 -0.21
N SER A 103 -6.46 -16.03 -0.45
CA SER A 103 -7.76 -16.11 0.22
C SER A 103 -7.77 -17.25 1.25
N CYS A 104 -8.79 -17.28 2.11
CA CYS A 104 -8.95 -18.31 3.15
C CYS A 104 -7.71 -18.47 4.05
N HIS A 105 -7.04 -17.37 4.39
CA HIS A 105 -5.77 -17.35 5.13
C HIS A 105 -5.91 -17.62 6.65
N GLY A 106 -7.14 -17.60 7.19
CA GLY A 106 -7.41 -17.98 8.60
C GLY A 106 -7.24 -16.86 9.63
N ILE A 107 -7.09 -15.61 9.19
CA ILE A 107 -7.25 -14.44 10.06
C ILE A 107 -8.72 -14.01 9.92
N SER A 108 -9.43 -13.96 11.04
CA SER A 108 -10.85 -13.61 11.04
C SER A 108 -11.06 -12.10 10.88
N SER A 109 -12.21 -11.72 10.34
CA SER A 109 -12.59 -10.30 10.23
C SER A 109 -12.78 -9.65 11.61
N GLU A 110 -13.04 -10.42 12.67
CA GLU A 110 -13.12 -9.93 14.05
C GLU A 110 -11.75 -9.54 14.60
N GLU A 111 -10.74 -10.40 14.44
CA GLU A 111 -9.35 -10.08 14.81
C GLU A 111 -8.86 -8.83 14.09
N MET A 112 -9.13 -8.72 12.78
CA MET A 112 -8.79 -7.52 12.03
C MET A 112 -9.50 -6.28 12.55
N ARG A 113 -10.78 -6.39 12.91
CA ARG A 113 -11.55 -5.27 13.46
C ARG A 113 -11.03 -4.84 14.84
N SER A 114 -10.66 -5.79 15.69
CA SER A 114 -10.08 -5.53 17.01
C SER A 114 -8.72 -4.86 16.87
N LEU A 115 -7.83 -5.37 16.00
CA LEU A 115 -6.56 -4.73 15.71
C LEU A 115 -6.72 -3.30 15.18
N VAL A 116 -7.65 -3.07 14.24
CA VAL A 116 -7.93 -1.73 13.69
C VAL A 116 -8.45 -0.79 14.79
N ARG A 117 -9.30 -1.27 15.69
CA ARG A 117 -9.83 -0.48 16.81
C ARG A 117 -8.73 -0.08 17.79
N GLU A 118 -7.91 -1.03 18.23
CA GLU A 118 -6.85 -0.75 19.22
C GLU A 118 -5.73 0.08 18.60
N SER A 119 -5.32 -0.20 17.36
CA SER A 119 -4.36 0.65 16.64
C SER A 119 -4.88 2.09 16.48
N GLY A 120 -6.16 2.28 16.14
CA GLY A 120 -6.78 3.61 16.09
C GLY A 120 -6.70 4.38 17.41
N ARG A 121 -6.86 3.68 18.55
CA ARG A 121 -6.71 4.27 19.89
C ARG A 121 -5.27 4.65 20.19
N VAL A 122 -4.29 3.87 19.73
CA VAL A 122 -2.86 4.15 19.89
C VAL A 122 -2.43 5.32 18.99
N PHE A 123 -2.84 5.33 17.72
CA PHE A 123 -2.58 6.45 16.80
C PHE A 123 -3.06 7.79 17.37
N ARG A 124 -4.24 7.81 18.00
CA ARG A 124 -4.76 9.02 18.65
C ARG A 124 -3.91 9.50 19.82
N VAL A 125 -3.34 8.59 20.62
CA VAL A 125 -2.46 8.96 21.75
C VAL A 125 -1.13 9.50 21.25
N LEU A 126 -0.62 8.95 20.15
CA LEU A 126 0.67 9.31 19.56
C LEU A 126 0.59 10.44 18.53
N GLU A 127 -0.59 11.04 18.35
CA GLU A 127 -0.82 12.10 17.37
C GLU A 127 0.06 13.32 17.67
N GLY A 128 0.66 13.89 16.62
CA GLY A 128 1.60 15.01 16.75
C GLY A 128 2.97 14.67 17.35
N ARG A 129 3.27 13.39 17.63
CA ARG A 129 4.55 12.94 18.19
C ARG A 129 5.26 11.98 17.25
N GLU A 130 6.54 12.22 16.99
CA GLU A 130 7.42 11.26 16.32
C GLU A 130 8.18 10.49 17.39
N THR A 131 7.95 9.18 17.46
CA THR A 131 8.40 8.38 18.62
C THR A 131 9.29 7.20 18.23
N GLY A 132 9.68 7.09 16.95
CA GLY A 132 10.36 5.92 16.39
C GLY A 132 9.48 4.65 16.32
N PHE A 133 8.52 4.52 17.25
CA PHE A 133 7.41 3.58 17.24
C PHE A 133 6.28 4.02 16.32
N ARG A 134 5.91 5.31 16.35
CA ARG A 134 5.06 5.96 15.35
C ARG A 134 5.90 6.90 14.48
N ARG A 135 5.77 6.76 13.17
CA ARG A 135 6.40 7.63 12.18
C ARG A 135 5.31 8.27 11.32
N SER A 136 5.38 9.58 11.16
CA SER A 136 4.60 10.29 10.15
C SER A 136 5.40 10.23 8.85
N VAL A 137 4.90 9.47 7.87
CA VAL A 137 5.51 9.41 6.54
C VAL A 137 4.95 10.57 5.72
N VAL A 138 5.79 11.17 4.87
CA VAL A 138 5.38 12.18 3.88
C VAL A 138 4.12 11.70 3.15
N GLY A 139 3.19 12.59 2.80
CA GLY A 139 1.96 12.22 2.07
C GLY A 139 0.80 11.70 2.95
N ASN A 140 0.68 12.19 4.19
CA ASN A 140 -0.49 11.99 5.06
C ASN A 140 -0.74 10.53 5.49
N ARG A 141 0.35 9.80 5.71
CA ARG A 141 0.34 8.40 6.16
C ARG A 141 1.06 8.30 7.49
N ASP A 142 0.37 7.79 8.50
CA ASP A 142 0.98 7.41 9.77
C ASP A 142 1.26 5.91 9.77
N GLU A 143 2.41 5.51 10.31
CA GLU A 143 2.74 4.11 10.54
C GLU A 143 3.07 3.84 12.01
N ILE A 144 2.67 2.66 12.48
CA ILE A 144 3.19 2.04 13.70
C ILE A 144 3.96 0.80 13.29
N ALA A 145 5.22 0.70 13.70
CA ALA A 145 6.07 -0.45 13.44
C ALA A 145 6.22 -1.32 14.70
N TRP A 146 5.90 -2.60 14.57
CA TRP A 146 5.99 -3.60 15.62
C TRP A 146 7.09 -4.60 15.29
N VAL A 147 8.09 -4.61 16.16
CA VAL A 147 9.33 -5.37 16.01
C VAL A 147 9.64 -6.00 17.35
N ARG A 148 9.70 -7.34 17.39
CA ARG A 148 9.83 -8.10 18.64
C ARG A 148 11.17 -7.86 19.35
N SER A 149 12.23 -7.55 18.60
CA SER A 149 13.54 -7.21 19.17
C SER A 149 13.60 -5.80 19.77
N TRP A 150 12.67 -4.89 19.42
CA TRP A 150 12.69 -3.49 19.87
C TRP A 150 12.14 -3.30 21.30
N LYS A 151 12.60 -4.11 22.25
CA LYS A 151 12.12 -4.10 23.65
C LYS A 151 12.12 -2.70 24.27
N GLU A 152 13.22 -1.95 24.14
CA GLU A 152 13.33 -0.59 24.69
C GLU A 152 12.29 0.37 24.11
N ARG A 153 12.06 0.34 22.79
CA ARG A 153 11.01 1.18 22.16
C ARG A 153 9.61 0.75 22.56
N MET A 154 9.40 -0.54 22.79
CA MET A 154 8.14 -1.10 23.25
C MET A 154 7.84 -0.72 24.70
N GLU A 155 8.84 -0.72 25.58
CA GLU A 155 8.72 -0.23 26.96
C GLU A 155 8.41 1.26 27.00
N TRP A 156 9.11 2.06 26.19
CA TRP A 156 8.80 3.48 26.02
C TRP A 156 7.35 3.68 25.55
N ALA A 157 6.91 2.94 24.52
CA ALA A 157 5.54 3.02 24.02
C ALA A 157 4.51 2.67 25.11
N ARG A 158 4.82 1.69 25.97
CA ARG A 158 3.97 1.29 27.10
C ARG A 158 3.79 2.41 28.12
N GLU A 159 4.86 3.16 28.45
CA GLU A 159 4.80 4.28 29.38
C GLU A 159 3.84 5.39 28.87
N TYR A 160 3.93 5.72 27.59
CA TYR A 160 3.12 6.78 26.98
C TYR A 160 1.67 6.36 26.68
N ILE A 161 1.48 5.14 26.18
CA ILE A 161 0.15 4.63 25.80
C ILE A 161 -0.67 4.30 27.06
N GLY A 162 0.01 3.99 28.16
CA GLY A 162 -0.58 3.47 29.39
C GLY A 162 -0.62 1.94 29.37
N PRO A 163 -0.40 1.28 30.53
CA PRO A 163 -0.16 -0.15 30.59
C PRO A 163 -1.35 -1.01 30.14
N GLU A 164 -2.59 -0.64 30.45
CA GLU A 164 -3.78 -1.40 30.07
C GLU A 164 -4.01 -1.34 28.56
N ARG A 165 -3.93 -0.14 27.98
CA ARG A 165 -4.15 0.05 26.54
C ARG A 165 -3.01 -0.58 25.73
N TYR A 166 -1.77 -0.43 26.19
CA TYR A 166 -0.63 -1.09 25.58
C TYR A 166 -0.81 -2.60 25.57
N ARG A 167 -1.23 -3.20 26.70
CA ARG A 167 -1.49 -4.65 26.78
C ARG A 167 -2.49 -5.11 25.73
N CYS A 168 -3.67 -4.48 25.68
CA CYS A 168 -4.69 -4.84 24.68
C CYS A 168 -4.20 -4.67 23.25
N PHE A 169 -3.50 -3.57 22.94
CA PHE A 169 -2.93 -3.36 21.61
C PHE A 169 -1.85 -4.40 21.26
N SER A 170 -0.94 -4.68 22.19
CA SER A 170 0.15 -5.65 21.98
C SER A 170 -0.37 -7.06 21.75
N GLU A 171 -1.42 -7.46 22.44
CA GLU A 171 -2.05 -8.78 22.28
C GLU A 171 -2.63 -8.94 20.87
N GLU A 172 -3.37 -7.95 20.38
CA GLU A 172 -3.91 -7.94 19.00
C GLU A 172 -2.80 -7.93 17.94
N MET A 173 -1.74 -7.14 18.16
CA MET A 173 -0.58 -7.08 17.26
C MET A 173 0.14 -8.42 17.18
N GLU A 174 0.42 -9.06 18.33
CA GLU A 174 1.10 -10.35 18.39
C GLU A 174 0.25 -11.47 17.77
N ASN A 175 -1.06 -11.50 18.06
CA ASN A 175 -1.97 -12.49 17.49
C ASN A 175 -1.96 -12.46 15.94
N VAL A 176 -2.03 -11.26 15.35
CA VAL A 176 -1.98 -11.10 13.90
C VAL A 176 -0.58 -11.36 13.35
N ALA A 177 0.47 -10.91 14.04
CA ALA A 177 1.86 -11.16 13.65
C ALA A 177 2.18 -12.66 13.59
N ASP A 178 1.79 -13.43 14.59
CA ASP A 178 2.00 -14.89 14.63
C ASP A 178 1.32 -15.61 13.48
N LYS A 179 0.10 -15.21 13.13
CA LYS A 179 -0.62 -15.79 11.98
C LYS A 179 0.07 -15.45 10.66
N LEU A 180 0.46 -14.19 10.47
CA LEU A 180 1.18 -13.76 9.27
C LEU A 180 2.55 -14.44 9.14
N ASP A 181 3.29 -14.58 10.24
CA ASP A 181 4.55 -15.32 10.29
C ASP A 181 4.33 -16.81 9.91
N GLY A 182 3.28 -17.43 10.43
CA GLY A 182 2.91 -18.81 10.08
C GLY A 182 2.58 -18.98 8.60
N ILE A 183 1.89 -18.01 8.00
CA ILE A 183 1.61 -17.97 6.56
C ILE A 183 2.91 -17.79 5.77
N ALA A 184 3.71 -16.79 6.12
CA ALA A 184 4.97 -16.47 5.45
C ALA A 184 5.95 -17.67 5.50
N MET A 185 6.03 -18.38 6.63
CA MET A 185 6.86 -19.58 6.78
C MET A 185 6.40 -20.70 5.84
N LYS A 186 5.09 -20.96 5.75
CA LYS A 186 4.53 -21.96 4.84
C LYS A 186 4.78 -21.60 3.37
N LEU A 187 4.60 -20.33 3.01
CA LEU A 187 4.88 -19.81 1.67
C LEU A 187 6.37 -19.95 1.34
N GLY A 188 7.26 -19.54 2.24
CA GLY A 188 8.71 -19.67 2.07
C GLY A 188 9.13 -21.12 1.83
N LYS A 189 8.57 -22.07 2.60
CA LYS A 189 8.83 -23.51 2.41
C LYS A 189 8.40 -23.99 1.02
N ILE A 190 7.20 -23.58 0.55
CA ILE A 190 6.71 -23.89 -0.80
C ILE A 190 7.69 -23.39 -1.87
N MET A 191 8.14 -22.15 -1.75
CA MET A 191 9.03 -21.55 -2.75
C MET A 191 10.37 -22.28 -2.83
N VAL A 192 10.96 -22.61 -1.68
CA VAL A 192 12.23 -23.34 -1.63
C VAL A 192 12.09 -24.74 -2.26
N GLU A 193 10.99 -25.45 -1.96
CA GLU A 193 10.71 -26.77 -2.54
C GLU A 193 10.54 -26.72 -4.07
N ASN A 194 10.02 -25.62 -4.61
CA ASN A 194 9.73 -25.46 -6.04
C ASN A 194 10.83 -24.71 -6.81
N SER A 195 11.89 -24.25 -6.12
CA SER A 195 13.02 -23.60 -6.77
C SER A 195 13.92 -24.65 -7.44
N ARG A 196 14.16 -24.49 -8.74
CA ARG A 196 15.11 -25.34 -9.51
C ARG A 196 16.56 -25.16 -9.07
N ARG A 197 16.88 -24.05 -8.41
CA ARG A 197 18.18 -23.80 -7.82
C ARG A 197 18.07 -24.19 -6.35
N GLN A 198 18.69 -25.31 -5.96
CA GLN A 198 19.02 -25.53 -4.55
C GLN A 198 20.01 -24.43 -4.16
N THR A 199 19.49 -23.29 -3.72
CA THR A 199 20.34 -22.26 -3.13
C THR A 199 20.72 -22.76 -1.75
N ASP A 200 21.98 -23.22 -1.61
CA ASP A 200 22.62 -23.53 -0.31
C ASP A 200 22.60 -22.35 0.68
N LYS A 201 22.18 -21.17 0.21
CA LYS A 201 21.81 -20.04 1.05
C LYS A 201 20.46 -20.34 1.69
N ARG A 202 20.48 -21.12 2.78
CA ARG A 202 19.40 -21.19 3.77
C ARG A 202 18.94 -19.76 4.02
N ILE A 203 17.68 -19.44 3.69
CA ILE A 203 17.09 -18.14 4.00
C ILE A 203 17.34 -17.94 5.50
N GLN A 204 18.27 -17.05 5.85
CA GLN A 204 18.53 -16.75 7.25
C GLN A 204 17.25 -16.14 7.79
N ARG A 205 16.82 -16.58 8.96
CA ARG A 205 15.62 -16.05 9.61
C ARG A 205 15.89 -14.60 9.98
N GLY A 206 15.61 -13.69 9.06
CA GLY A 206 15.54 -12.26 9.33
C GLY A 206 14.40 -11.99 10.31
N GLU A 207 14.51 -10.89 11.03
CA GLU A 207 13.43 -10.43 11.89
C GLU A 207 12.21 -10.02 11.07
N SER A 208 11.02 -10.51 11.46
CA SER A 208 9.75 -10.07 10.89
C SER A 208 9.33 -8.74 11.52
N VAL A 209 8.77 -7.86 10.70
CA VAL A 209 8.29 -6.55 11.11
C VAL A 209 6.83 -6.43 10.69
N LEU A 210 5.93 -6.24 11.67
CA LEU A 210 4.52 -5.94 11.40
C LEU A 210 4.34 -4.43 11.39
N ARG A 211 3.73 -3.88 10.33
CA ARG A 211 3.43 -2.45 10.23
C ARG A 211 1.95 -2.23 10.07
N VAL A 212 1.41 -1.31 10.87
CA VAL A 212 0.03 -0.82 10.72
C VAL A 212 0.08 0.56 10.10
N TYR A 213 -0.68 0.77 9.04
CA TYR A 213 -0.76 2.05 8.34
C TYR A 213 -2.11 2.70 8.53
N ARG A 214 -2.10 3.98 8.91
CA ARG A 214 -3.28 4.85 8.92
C ARG A 214 -3.11 5.88 7.81
N TYR A 215 -4.00 5.83 6.83
CA TYR A 215 -4.08 6.82 5.77
C TYR A 215 -5.11 7.88 6.16
N ASN A 216 -4.66 9.13 6.27
CA ASN A 216 -5.53 10.25 6.59
C ASN A 216 -6.12 10.77 5.26
N HIS A 217 -7.43 10.66 5.08
CA HIS A 217 -8.10 11.12 3.84
C HIS A 217 -8.57 12.57 3.90
N GLU A 218 -8.46 13.24 5.06
CA GLU A 218 -9.05 14.56 5.30
C GLU A 218 -8.27 15.72 4.64
N ASN A 219 -7.03 15.49 4.18
CA ASN A 219 -6.19 16.54 3.57
C ASN A 219 -5.92 16.34 2.07
N VAL A 220 -6.66 15.46 1.39
CA VAL A 220 -6.48 15.23 -0.06
C VAL A 220 -7.29 16.27 -0.84
N THR A 221 -6.82 17.51 -0.83
CA THR A 221 -7.16 18.48 -1.89
C THR A 221 -6.45 18.05 -3.18
N GLU A 222 -6.95 18.43 -4.36
CA GLU A 222 -6.36 18.09 -5.68
C GLU A 222 -4.87 18.47 -5.84
N GLN A 223 -4.32 19.27 -4.91
CA GLN A 223 -2.92 19.72 -4.85
C GLN A 223 -2.05 18.94 -3.85
N SER A 224 -2.59 17.92 -3.18
CA SER A 224 -1.81 17.10 -2.26
C SER A 224 -0.73 16.33 -3.05
N PRO A 225 0.54 16.36 -2.61
CA PRO A 225 1.61 15.63 -3.30
C PRO A 225 1.22 14.16 -3.38
N PRO A 226 1.53 13.47 -4.50
CA PRO A 226 1.25 12.05 -4.62
C PRO A 226 1.83 11.34 -3.39
N LEU A 227 1.01 10.51 -2.73
CA LEU A 227 1.44 9.59 -1.68
C LEU A 227 2.81 9.03 -2.07
N PRO A 228 3.86 9.18 -1.23
CA PRO A 228 5.17 8.73 -1.62
C PRO A 228 5.06 7.26 -2.02
N LYS A 229 5.62 6.96 -3.19
CA LYS A 229 5.91 5.59 -3.58
C LYS A 229 6.62 4.99 -2.37
N GLU A 230 6.12 3.88 -1.83
CA GLU A 230 6.82 3.14 -0.77
C GLU A 230 8.26 3.04 -1.22
N THR A 231 9.16 3.72 -0.49
CA THR A 231 10.50 4.02 -0.99
C THR A 231 11.10 2.69 -1.38
N THR A 232 11.38 2.58 -2.67
CA THR A 232 11.74 1.34 -3.35
C THR A 232 12.81 0.57 -2.58
N GLU A 233 13.65 1.22 -1.78
CA GLU A 233 14.68 0.59 -0.94
C GLU A 233 14.18 -0.22 0.26
N GLU A 234 13.17 0.21 1.02
CA GLU A 234 12.77 -0.48 2.26
C GLU A 234 12.04 -1.81 1.97
N MET A 235 11.26 -1.87 0.89
CA MET A 235 10.53 -3.08 0.50
C MET A 235 11.43 -4.15 -0.14
N LEU A 236 12.54 -3.72 -0.74
CA LEU A 236 13.50 -4.64 -1.36
C LEU A 236 14.36 -5.39 -0.35
N GLN A 237 14.35 -4.97 0.93
CA GLN A 237 15.12 -5.63 2.00
C GLN A 237 14.47 -6.93 2.48
N TYR A 238 13.15 -7.07 2.35
CA TYR A 238 12.42 -8.22 2.85
C TYR A 238 12.28 -9.31 1.78
N THR A 239 12.31 -10.56 2.23
CA THR A 239 12.13 -11.74 1.38
C THR A 239 10.69 -11.83 0.84
N LEU A 240 9.71 -11.58 1.71
CA LEU A 240 8.27 -11.61 1.42
C LEU A 240 7.60 -10.44 2.16
N SER A 241 6.66 -9.77 1.49
CA SER A 241 5.81 -8.74 2.10
C SER A 241 4.34 -9.16 1.97
N LEU A 242 3.65 -9.24 3.12
CA LEU A 242 2.23 -9.61 3.20
C LEU A 242 1.43 -8.35 3.54
N HIS A 243 0.52 -7.97 2.65
CA HIS A 243 -0.33 -6.79 2.80
C HIS A 243 -1.76 -7.24 3.07
N LEU A 244 -2.28 -6.88 4.24
CA LEU A 244 -3.64 -7.20 4.67
C LEU A 244 -4.45 -5.90 4.80
N PRO A 245 -5.32 -5.57 3.84
CA PRO A 245 -6.10 -4.34 3.88
C PRO A 245 -7.21 -4.42 4.94
N ALA A 246 -7.45 -3.33 5.66
CA ALA A 246 -8.57 -3.25 6.61
C ALA A 246 -9.91 -2.87 5.94
N LYS A 247 -9.86 -2.39 4.70
CA LYS A 247 -11.01 -1.93 3.89
C LYS A 247 -10.74 -2.24 2.42
N ASN A 248 -11.80 -2.35 1.63
CA ASN A 248 -11.67 -2.53 0.19
C ASN A 248 -10.84 -1.40 -0.42
N CYS A 249 -9.88 -1.78 -1.26
CA CYS A 249 -8.98 -0.82 -1.88
C CYS A 249 -8.42 -1.30 -3.21
N GLU A 250 -7.99 -0.33 -4.03
CA GLU A 250 -7.23 -0.61 -5.23
C GLU A 250 -5.74 -0.67 -4.90
N PHE A 251 -5.06 -1.79 -5.15
CA PHE A 251 -3.61 -1.92 -5.10
C PHE A 251 -3.01 -1.67 -6.49
N ARG A 252 -1.87 -0.95 -6.54
CA ARG A 252 -1.09 -0.78 -7.78
C ARG A 252 0.32 -1.34 -7.69
N VAL A 253 0.60 -2.31 -8.55
CA VAL A 253 1.87 -3.03 -8.62
C VAL A 253 2.61 -2.71 -9.91
N ASN A 254 3.88 -2.33 -9.81
CA ASN A 254 4.75 -2.29 -10.97
C ASN A 254 5.28 -3.71 -11.22
N SER A 255 4.76 -4.36 -12.25
CA SER A 255 5.23 -5.67 -12.70
C SER A 255 6.21 -5.53 -13.86
N ARG A 256 6.90 -6.62 -14.23
CA ARG A 256 7.74 -6.66 -15.44
C ARG A 256 6.97 -6.39 -16.72
N LYS A 257 5.65 -6.63 -16.72
CA LYS A 257 4.75 -6.40 -17.86
C LYS A 257 4.14 -4.99 -17.86
N GLY A 258 4.53 -4.13 -16.91
CA GLY A 258 4.00 -2.78 -16.74
C GLY A 258 3.24 -2.59 -15.42
N PRO A 259 2.76 -1.36 -15.17
CA PRO A 259 1.94 -1.06 -14.00
C PRO A 259 0.61 -1.81 -14.07
N LEU A 260 0.21 -2.34 -12.93
CA LEU A 260 -0.98 -3.14 -12.74
C LEU A 260 -1.81 -2.53 -11.60
N SER A 261 -3.12 -2.48 -11.75
CA SER A 261 -4.05 -2.15 -10.67
C SER A 261 -5.11 -3.23 -10.50
N PHE A 262 -5.47 -3.52 -9.25
CA PHE A 262 -6.56 -4.45 -8.94
C PHE A 262 -7.14 -4.16 -7.56
N HIS A 263 -8.37 -4.61 -7.35
CA HIS A 263 -9.02 -4.52 -6.05
C HIS A 263 -8.56 -5.64 -5.10
N ALA A 264 -8.39 -5.29 -3.84
CA ALA A 264 -8.25 -6.23 -2.74
C ALA A 264 -9.23 -5.90 -1.62
N ASP A 265 -9.76 -6.97 -1.05
CA ASP A 265 -10.75 -6.94 0.01
C ASP A 265 -10.11 -7.37 1.34
N PRO A 266 -10.72 -7.04 2.49
CA PRO A 266 -10.20 -7.40 3.81
C PRO A 266 -9.98 -8.89 4.06
N ASP A 267 -10.61 -9.75 3.26
CA ASP A 267 -10.50 -11.21 3.36
C ASP A 267 -9.39 -11.79 2.45
N THR A 268 -8.59 -10.91 1.82
CA THR A 268 -7.51 -11.27 0.91
C THR A 268 -6.19 -10.67 1.36
N ILE A 269 -5.14 -11.49 1.48
CA ILE A 269 -3.77 -11.03 1.66
C ILE A 269 -3.13 -10.86 0.29
N LEU A 270 -2.60 -9.68 -0.01
CA LEU A 270 -1.71 -9.49 -1.15
C LEU A 270 -0.28 -9.84 -0.73
N VAL A 271 0.31 -10.83 -1.40
CA VAL A 271 1.70 -11.23 -1.18
C VAL A 271 2.56 -10.69 -2.31
N THR A 272 3.67 -10.05 -1.96
CA THR A 272 4.68 -9.59 -2.91
C THR A 272 6.06 -10.12 -2.54
N PHE A 273 6.91 -10.34 -3.53
CA PHE A 273 8.29 -10.78 -3.33
C PHE A 273 9.23 -9.58 -3.36
N GLY A 274 10.17 -9.53 -2.43
CA GLY A 274 11.28 -8.59 -2.51
C GLY A 274 12.43 -9.14 -3.35
N ARG A 275 13.46 -8.32 -3.55
CA ARG A 275 14.60 -8.63 -4.44
C ARG A 275 15.33 -9.94 -4.08
N GLN A 276 15.26 -10.36 -2.82
CA GLN A 276 15.90 -11.60 -2.38
C GLN A 276 15.27 -12.88 -2.98
N LEU A 277 14.05 -12.81 -3.52
CA LEU A 277 13.36 -13.94 -4.19
C LEU A 277 13.09 -13.72 -5.69
N GLU A 278 13.43 -12.56 -6.26
CA GLU A 278 13.36 -12.27 -7.72
C GLU A 278 14.49 -12.94 -8.51
#